data_AF-A0A5D2J5U5-F1
#
_entry.id   AF-A0A5D2J5U5-F1
#
_cell.length_a   1.000
_cell.length_b   1.000
_cell.length_c   1.000
_cell.angle_alpha   90.00
_cell.angle_beta   90.00
_cell.angle_gamma   90.00
#
_symmetry.space_group_name_H-M   'P 1'
#
loop_
_entity.id
_entity.type
_entity.pdbx_description
1 polymer ?
#
loop_
_entity_poly.entity_id
_entity_poly.type
_entity_poly.pdbx_seq_one_letter_code
_entity_poly.pdbx_strand_id
1 'polypeptide(L)'
;MTFQAVGHGLDKRRNLDASRNNFESWLTQPEFLEVVTKSWRVESNIVDNVSNFINLVQDWNKTIFGNIFARKKKALGELKRVQGALEKYNSTQPREKETELQCEIESILNQEELFWA
;
A
#
# COMPACT_ATOMS: atom_id res chain seq x y z
N MET A 1 32.68 17.19 7.09
CA MET A 1 32.83 15.94 7.89
C MET A 1 32.35 16.28 9.30
N THR A 2 31.34 15.71 9.95
CA THR A 2 30.48 14.54 9.78
C THR A 2 29.27 14.82 10.69
N PHE A 3 28.04 14.75 10.18
CA PHE A 3 26.83 14.90 11.01
C PHE A 3 26.47 13.52 11.58
N GLN A 4 26.53 13.37 12.91
CA GLN A 4 26.07 12.17 13.60
C GLN A 4 24.56 12.26 13.85
N ALA A 5 23.85 11.22 13.41
CA ALA A 5 22.44 11.00 13.67
C ALA A 5 22.25 10.44 15.09
N VAL A 6 21.35 11.05 15.87
CA VAL A 6 20.74 10.42 17.04
C VAL A 6 19.26 10.23 16.71
N GLY A 7 18.94 9.08 16.13
CA GLY A 7 17.57 8.60 15.96
C GLY A 7 17.23 7.68 17.12
N HIS A 8 16.59 8.21 18.16
CA HIS A 8 15.99 7.42 19.23
C HIS A 8 14.51 7.79 19.34
N GLY A 9 13.64 6.82 19.05
CA GLY A 9 12.22 6.91 19.38
C GLY A 9 11.25 6.87 18.19
N LEU A 10 11.40 5.96 17.22
CA LEU A 10 10.30 5.68 16.29
C LEU A 10 9.29 4.70 16.91
N ASP A 11 8.39 5.31 17.68
CA ASP A 11 6.95 5.28 17.40
C ASP A 11 6.25 3.89 17.39
N LYS A 12 5.67 3.55 18.55
CA LYS A 12 4.73 2.44 18.76
C LYS A 12 3.26 2.82 18.48
N ARG A 13 2.95 4.00 17.92
CA ARG A 13 1.57 4.43 17.66
C ARG A 13 1.04 4.09 16.26
N ARG A 14 1.91 3.68 15.33
CA ARG A 14 1.56 3.39 13.92
C ARG A 14 0.57 2.25 13.64
N ASN A 15 0.06 1.54 14.65
CA ASN A 15 -0.74 0.32 14.42
C ASN A 15 -2.25 0.45 14.71
N LEU A 16 -2.71 1.56 15.30
CA LEU A 16 -4.14 1.77 15.62
C LEU A 16 -4.82 2.79 14.70
N ASP A 17 -4.06 3.75 14.17
CA ASP A 17 -4.60 4.80 13.30
C ASP A 17 -4.91 4.29 11.88
N ALA A 18 -4.26 3.20 11.45
CA ALA A 18 -4.49 2.53 10.16
C ALA A 18 -5.89 1.92 10.01
N SER A 19 -6.53 1.58 11.13
CA SER A 19 -7.82 0.90 11.12
C SER A 19 -9.00 1.85 10.99
N ARG A 20 -8.80 3.16 11.23
CA ARG A 20 -9.89 4.12 11.37
C ARG A 20 -10.46 4.61 10.03
N ASN A 21 -9.72 4.38 8.95
CA ASN A 21 -9.84 5.14 7.71
C ASN A 21 -9.93 4.28 6.42
N ASN A 22 -9.80 2.95 6.53
CA ASN A 22 -9.94 2.05 5.37
C ASN A 22 -11.35 2.04 4.73
N PHE A 23 -12.38 2.43 5.47
CA PHE A 23 -13.76 2.29 5.01
C PHE A 23 -14.09 3.21 3.82
N GLU A 24 -13.62 4.47 3.84
CA GLU A 24 -13.84 5.39 2.71
C GLU A 24 -13.18 4.88 1.44
N SER A 25 -11.94 4.42 1.56
CA SER A 25 -11.21 3.77 0.46
C SER A 25 -11.90 2.53 -0.06
N TRP A 26 -12.50 1.72 0.80
CA TRP A 26 -13.26 0.56 0.35
C TRP A 26 -14.50 0.94 -0.46
N LEU A 27 -15.18 2.03 -0.11
CA LEU A 27 -16.36 2.51 -0.85
C LEU A 27 -16.03 3.04 -2.25
N THR A 28 -14.78 3.44 -2.51
CA THR A 28 -14.34 3.85 -3.86
C THR A 28 -14.16 2.66 -4.81
N GLN A 29 -14.06 1.44 -4.28
CA GLN A 29 -13.76 0.26 -5.07
C GLN A 29 -15.06 -0.41 -5.56
N PRO A 30 -15.24 -0.58 -6.87
CA PRO A 30 -16.47 -1.16 -7.44
C PRO A 30 -16.83 -2.54 -6.87
N GLU A 31 -15.83 -3.35 -6.52
CA GLU A 31 -15.96 -4.73 -6.09
C GLU A 31 -16.30 -4.88 -4.59
N PHE A 32 -16.24 -3.80 -3.80
CA PHE A 32 -16.43 -3.89 -2.36
C PHE A 32 -17.84 -4.37 -1.98
N LEU A 33 -18.88 -3.89 -2.67
CA LEU A 33 -20.26 -4.33 -2.44
C LEU A 33 -20.44 -5.83 -2.71
N GLU A 34 -19.71 -6.36 -3.69
CA GLU A 34 -19.73 -7.78 -3.99
C GLU A 34 -19.12 -8.62 -2.85
N VAL A 35 -18.05 -8.13 -2.23
CA VAL A 35 -17.43 -8.77 -1.06
C VAL A 35 -18.40 -8.84 0.11
N VAL A 36 -19.10 -7.72 0.41
CA VAL A 36 -20.11 -7.67 1.47
C VAL A 36 -21.24 -8.66 1.17
N THR A 37 -21.77 -8.65 -0.05
CA THR A 37 -22.89 -9.51 -0.44
C THR A 37 -22.52 -11.00 -0.38
N LYS A 38 -21.33 -11.37 -0.84
CA LYS A 38 -20.82 -12.75 -0.77
C LYS A 38 -20.53 -13.21 0.66
N SER A 39 -20.27 -12.28 1.57
CA SER A 39 -19.95 -12.59 2.95
C SER A 39 -21.15 -12.97 3.81
N TRP A 40 -22.36 -12.61 3.37
CA TRP A 40 -23.57 -12.73 4.18
C TRP A 40 -24.48 -13.86 3.70
N ARG A 41 -24.87 -14.76 4.61
CA ARG A 41 -25.84 -15.83 4.35
C ARG A 41 -26.98 -15.73 5.35
N VAL A 42 -28.22 -15.83 4.86
CA VAL A 42 -29.43 -15.68 5.68
C VAL A 42 -29.55 -16.82 6.69
N GLU A 43 -29.05 -17.99 6.33
CA GLU A 43 -29.13 -19.22 7.13
C GLU A 43 -28.02 -19.30 8.20
N SER A 44 -27.02 -18.41 8.15
CA SER A 44 -25.91 -18.36 9.10
C SER A 44 -26.18 -17.38 10.23
N ASN A 45 -25.65 -17.68 11.42
CA ASN A 45 -25.72 -16.73 12.53
C ASN A 45 -24.81 -15.52 12.26
N ILE A 46 -25.03 -14.46 13.04
CA ILE A 46 -24.29 -13.20 12.91
C ILE A 46 -22.78 -13.35 13.10
N VAL A 47 -22.34 -14.22 14.01
CA VAL A 47 -20.91 -14.40 14.33
C VAL A 47 -20.18 -15.06 13.17
N ASP A 48 -20.81 -16.06 12.55
CA ASP A 48 -20.27 -16.76 11.39
C ASP A 48 -20.23 -15.85 10.16
N ASN A 49 -21.28 -15.06 9.93
CA ASN A 49 -21.32 -14.08 8.85
C ASN A 49 -20.25 -13.00 9.02
N VAL A 50 -20.06 -12.47 10.24
CA VAL A 50 -19.00 -11.49 10.53
C VAL A 50 -17.62 -12.12 10.32
N SER A 51 -17.42 -13.35 10.77
CA SER A 51 -16.14 -14.06 10.59
C SER A 51 -15.84 -14.31 9.10
N ASN A 52 -16.86 -14.69 8.33
CA ASN A 52 -16.76 -14.85 6.87
C ASN A 52 -16.46 -13.51 6.17
N PHE A 53 -17.13 -12.43 6.58
CA PHE A 53 -16.84 -11.09 6.09
C PHE A 53 -15.40 -10.67 6.36
N ILE A 54 -14.90 -10.86 7.59
CA ILE A 54 -13.53 -10.53 7.95
C ILE A 54 -12.53 -11.27 7.05
N ASN A 55 -12.75 -12.56 6.79
CA ASN A 55 -11.86 -13.34 5.92
C ASN A 55 -11.89 -12.82 4.48
N LEU A 56 -13.08 -12.63 3.90
CA LEU A 56 -13.24 -12.19 2.52
C LEU A 56 -12.72 -10.76 2.32
N VAL A 57 -12.99 -9.84 3.25
CA VAL A 57 -12.51 -8.46 3.16
C VAL A 57 -11.00 -8.41 3.34
N GLN A 58 -10.39 -9.24 4.17
CA GLN A 58 -8.93 -9.30 4.30
C GLN A 58 -8.24 -9.78 3.02
N ASP A 59 -8.77 -10.82 2.38
CA ASP A 59 -8.20 -11.31 1.13
C ASP A 59 -8.44 -10.34 -0.02
N TRP A 60 -9.64 -9.78 -0.13
CA TRP A 60 -9.91 -8.72 -1.08
C TRP A 60 -9.02 -7.49 -0.87
N ASN A 61 -8.83 -7.04 0.37
CA ASN A 61 -7.95 -5.91 0.69
C ASN A 61 -6.50 -6.18 0.25
N LYS A 62 -6.01 -7.43 0.36
CA LYS A 62 -4.71 -7.82 -0.21
C LYS A 62 -4.70 -7.83 -1.74
N THR A 63 -5.81 -8.13 -2.40
CA THR A 63 -5.85 -8.08 -3.88
C THR A 63 -5.86 -6.66 -4.41
N ILE A 64 -6.58 -5.75 -3.76
CA ILE A 64 -6.71 -4.35 -4.19
C ILE A 64 -5.48 -3.54 -3.81
N PHE A 65 -5.08 -3.60 -2.54
CA PHE A 65 -3.99 -2.78 -2.01
C PHE A 65 -2.67 -3.55 -1.99
N GLY A 66 -2.72 -4.87 -1.76
CA GLY A 66 -1.52 -5.68 -1.59
C GLY A 66 -0.67 -5.22 -0.43
N ASN A 67 0.61 -5.59 -0.44
CA ASN A 67 1.57 -5.01 0.48
C ASN A 67 2.14 -3.72 -0.14
N ILE A 68 1.38 -2.63 -0.03
CA ILE A 68 1.74 -1.29 -0.53
C ILE A 68 3.15 -0.90 -0.04
N PHE A 69 3.47 -1.17 1.23
CA PHE A 69 4.79 -0.86 1.81
C PHE A 69 5.93 -1.66 1.16
N ALA A 70 5.69 -2.94 0.86
CA ALA A 70 6.68 -3.77 0.16
C ALA A 70 6.87 -3.32 -1.30
N ARG A 71 5.78 -2.97 -2.00
CA ARG A 71 5.84 -2.40 -3.35
C ARG A 71 6.62 -1.08 -3.37
N LYS A 72 6.33 -0.18 -2.43
CA LYS A 72 7.05 1.09 -2.24
C LYS A 72 8.54 0.87 -2.01
N LYS A 73 8.88 -0.03 -1.08
CA LYS A 73 10.28 -0.36 -0.76
C LYS A 73 11.03 -0.90 -1.98
N LYS A 74 10.37 -1.75 -2.77
CA LYS A 74 10.94 -2.30 -4.01
C LYS A 74 11.15 -1.21 -5.06
N ALA A 75 10.13 -0.39 -5.33
CA ALA A 75 10.21 0.69 -6.32
C ALA A 75 11.29 1.72 -5.98
N LEU A 76 11.39 2.15 -4.70
CA LEU A 76 12.46 3.04 -4.23
C LEU A 76 13.86 2.41 -4.35
N GLY A 77 13.97 1.10 -4.08
CA GLY A 77 15.22 0.36 -4.25
C GLY A 77 15.69 0.34 -5.71
N GLU A 78 14.78 0.09 -6.64
CA GLU A 78 15.07 0.12 -8.07
C GLU A 78 15.37 1.53 -8.58
N LEU A 79 14.65 2.55 -8.12
CA LEU A 79 14.91 3.95 -8.46
C LEU A 79 16.34 4.34 -8.07
N LYS A 80 16.76 3.99 -6.85
CA LYS A 80 18.13 4.23 -6.37
C LYS A 80 19.19 3.52 -7.25
N ARG A 81 18.90 2.32 -7.73
CA ARG A 81 19.80 1.58 -8.63
C ARG A 81 19.90 2.26 -9.99
N VAL A 82 18.78 2.70 -10.56
CA VAL A 82 18.73 3.41 -11.85
C VAL A 82 19.50 4.74 -11.75
N GLN A 83 19.26 5.52 -10.70
CA GLN A 83 19.98 6.77 -10.45
C GLN A 83 21.49 6.55 -10.27
N GLY A 84 21.90 5.54 -9.50
CA GLY A 84 23.32 5.20 -9.35
C GLY A 84 23.98 4.69 -10.65
N ALA A 85 23.22 4.14 -11.58
CA ALA A 85 23.71 3.79 -12.91
C ALA A 85 23.85 5.03 -13.81
N LEU A 86 22.89 5.95 -13.76
CA LEU A 86 22.92 7.24 -14.47
C LEU A 86 24.07 8.14 -14.03
N GLU A 87 24.42 8.13 -12.73
CA GLU A 87 25.56 8.89 -12.22
C GLU A 87 26.91 8.33 -12.69
N LYS A 88 27.00 7.00 -12.89
CA LYS A 88 28.24 6.32 -13.30
C LYS A 88 28.47 6.34 -14.80
N TYR A 89 27.40 6.30 -15.58
CA TYR A 89 27.44 6.32 -17.02
C TYR A 89 26.61 7.52 -17.48
N ASN A 90 27.25 8.53 -18.10
CA ASN A 90 26.60 9.68 -18.78
C ASN A 90 25.78 9.23 -20.01
N SER A 91 25.02 8.13 -19.87
CA SER A 91 24.21 7.53 -20.92
C SER A 91 22.77 8.02 -20.76
N THR A 92 22.21 8.50 -21.86
CA THR A 92 20.83 8.99 -22.00
C THR A 92 19.77 7.89 -21.97
N GLN A 93 20.12 6.63 -21.66
CA GLN A 93 19.26 5.46 -21.91
C GLN A 93 18.22 5.11 -20.82
N PRO A 94 18.41 5.27 -19.50
CA PRO A 94 17.40 4.80 -18.55
C PRO A 94 16.54 5.92 -17.92
N ARG A 95 16.30 7.03 -18.63
CA ARG A 95 15.34 8.06 -18.18
C ARG A 95 13.90 7.57 -18.18
N GLU A 96 13.53 6.75 -19.16
CA GLU A 96 12.19 6.17 -19.24
C GLU A 96 11.88 5.27 -18.04
N LYS A 97 12.87 4.46 -17.61
CA LYS A 97 12.70 3.60 -16.43
C LYS A 97 12.61 4.39 -15.14
N GLU A 98 13.36 5.49 -15.03
CA GLU A 98 13.25 6.43 -13.92
C GLU A 98 11.84 7.05 -13.85
N THR A 99 11.30 7.54 -14.98
CA THR A 99 9.95 8.09 -15.05
C THR A 99 8.88 7.04 -14.69
N GLU A 100 8.99 5.81 -15.20
CA GLU A 100 8.07 4.73 -14.86
C GLU A 100 8.05 4.45 -13.35
N LEU A 101 9.23 4.37 -12.72
CA LEU A 101 9.35 4.16 -11.28
C LEU A 101 8.81 5.34 -10.47
N GLN A 102 8.98 6.57 -10.95
CA GLN A 102 8.39 7.76 -10.33
C GLN A 102 6.85 7.70 -10.37
N CYS A 103 6.26 7.38 -11.53
CA CYS A 103 4.81 7.20 -11.64
C CYS A 103 4.29 6.05 -10.76
N GLU A 104 5.03 4.93 -10.67
CA GLU A 104 4.65 3.82 -9.77
C GLU A 104 4.67 4.27 -8.30
N ILE A 105 5.69 5.03 -7.88
CA ILE A 105 5.79 5.57 -6.53
C ILE A 105 4.66 6.55 -6.25
N GLU A 106 4.33 7.46 -7.17
CA GLU A 106 3.20 8.39 -7.02
C GLU A 106 1.86 7.64 -6.89
N SER A 107 1.63 6.62 -7.71
CA SER A 107 0.45 5.76 -7.59
C SER A 107 0.38 5.07 -6.22
N ILE A 108 1.50 4.56 -5.72
CA ILE A 108 1.61 3.94 -4.39
C ILE A 108 1.35 4.97 -3.28
N LEU A 109 1.86 6.19 -3.40
CA LEU A 109 1.64 7.26 -2.43
C LEU A 109 0.16 7.68 -2.38
N ASN A 110 -0.51 7.76 -3.54
CA ASN A 110 -1.95 8.01 -3.59
C ASN A 110 -2.74 6.85 -2.93
N GLN A 111 -2.30 5.61 -3.13
CA GLN A 111 -2.88 4.44 -2.44
C GLN A 111 -2.63 4.49 -0.93
N GLU A 112 -1.48 4.98 -0.47
CA GLU A 112 -1.21 5.21 0.95
C GLU A 112 -2.10 6.32 1.51
N GLU A 113 -2.24 7.45 0.81
CA GLU A 113 -3.13 8.54 1.22
C GLU A 113 -4.54 8.03 1.41
N LEU A 114 -5.07 7.28 0.45
CA LEU A 114 -6.37 6.60 0.56
C LEU A 114 -6.41 5.61 1.74
N PHE A 115 -5.36 4.82 1.95
CA PHE A 115 -5.31 3.85 3.05
C PHE A 115 -5.29 4.51 4.44
N TRP A 116 -4.73 5.71 4.57
CA TRP A 116 -4.55 6.42 5.85
C TRP A 116 -5.49 7.62 6.07
N ALA A 117 -6.21 8.11 5.05
CA ALA A 117 -7.08 9.31 5.08
C ALA A 117 -8.36 9.13 5.90
#